data_AF-A0A520PAX0-F1
#
_entry.id   AF-A0A520PAX0-F1
#
_cell.length_a   1.000
_cell.length_b   1.000
_cell.length_c   1.000
_cell.angle_alpha   90.00
_cell.angle_beta   90.00
_cell.angle_gamma   90.00
#
_symmetry.space_group_name_H-M   'P 1'
#
loop_
_entity.id
_entity.type
_entity.pdbx_description
1 polymer ?
#
loop_
_entity_poly.entity_id
_entity_poly.type
_entity_poly.pdbx_seq_one_letter_code
_entity_poly.pdbx_strand_id
1 'polypeptide(L)'
;MYTQYTTLGTSLLREQKSEAVVREGSLHGIITDGANLKQSLVCRMEYGKLVDHVPDSHYDELEARLLAWDRLAFDLIRQNRWAP
;
A
#
# COMPACT_ATOMS: atom_id res chain seq x y z
N MET A 1 3.81 22.21 23.67
CA MET A 1 4.78 21.44 22.86
C MET A 1 3.96 20.37 22.16
N TYR A 2 3.65 20.52 20.87
CA TYR A 2 2.80 19.57 20.14
C TYR A 2 3.61 18.32 19.82
N THR A 3 3.16 17.15 20.27
CA THR A 3 3.71 15.86 19.86
C THR A 3 3.48 15.71 18.35
N GLN A 4 4.56 15.81 17.56
CA GLN A 4 4.53 15.45 16.14
C GLN A 4 4.48 13.92 16.08
N TYR A 5 3.29 13.38 15.81
CA TYR A 5 3.14 11.97 15.47
C TYR A 5 3.57 11.79 14.02
N THR A 6 4.59 10.97 13.78
CA THR A 6 4.97 10.55 12.43
C THR A 6 4.01 9.46 11.98
N THR A 7 2.88 9.86 11.39
CA THR A 7 1.90 8.93 10.81
C THR A 7 1.82 9.12 9.30
N LEU A 8 2.00 8.03 8.56
CA LEU A 8 1.78 7.99 7.10
C LEU A 8 0.32 7.67 6.74
N GLY A 9 -0.50 7.34 7.74
CA GLY A 9 -1.93 7.15 7.59
C GLY A 9 -2.65 8.45 7.29
N THR A 10 -3.76 8.32 6.56
CA THR A 10 -4.58 9.47 6.16
C THR A 10 -5.77 9.64 7.11
N SER A 11 -6.14 10.89 7.43
CA SER A 11 -7.35 11.16 8.22
C SER A 11 -8.61 10.82 7.42
N LEU A 12 -9.51 10.04 8.04
CA LEU A 12 -10.81 9.65 7.47
C LEU A 12 -11.83 10.81 7.45
N LEU A 13 -11.52 11.93 8.11
CA LEU A 13 -12.41 13.10 8.17
C LEU A 13 -12.35 13.95 6.88
N ARG A 14 -11.57 13.54 5.88
CA ARG A 14 -11.40 14.22 4.59
C ARG A 14 -11.64 13.22 3.47
N GLU A 15 -12.28 13.66 2.38
CA GLU A 15 -12.37 12.85 1.16
C GLU A 15 -10.97 12.58 0.61
N GLN A 16 -10.66 11.30 0.46
CA GLN A 16 -9.36 10.80 0.01
C GLN A 16 -9.59 9.53 -0.81
N LYS A 17 -8.59 9.16 -1.61
CA LYS A 17 -8.63 7.90 -2.34
C LYS A 17 -8.72 6.73 -1.34
N SER A 18 -9.67 5.82 -1.54
CA SER A 18 -9.76 4.61 -0.73
C SER A 18 -8.62 3.67 -1.11
N GLU A 19 -7.71 3.45 -0.17
CA GLU A 19 -6.57 2.58 -0.33
C GLU A 19 -6.30 1.86 0.98
N ALA A 20 -6.18 0.54 0.90
CA ALA A 20 -5.74 -0.30 2.01
C ALA A 20 -4.50 -1.08 1.61
N VAL A 21 -3.42 -0.91 2.38
CA VAL A 21 -2.21 -1.71 2.26
C VAL A 21 -2.27 -2.83 3.29
N VAL A 22 -2.11 -4.08 2.84
CA VAL A 22 -2.29 -5.28 3.65
C VAL A 22 -1.02 -6.12 3.65
N ARG A 23 -0.68 -6.69 4.81
CA ARG A 23 0.43 -7.63 4.99
C ARG A 23 -0.01 -8.84 5.79
N GLU A 24 0.26 -10.03 5.28
CA GLU A 24 0.07 -11.30 5.99
C GLU A 24 1.29 -12.20 5.74
N GLY A 25 2.19 -12.33 6.72
CA GLY A 25 3.43 -13.08 6.55
C GLY A 25 4.28 -12.56 5.40
N SER A 26 4.40 -13.35 4.33
CA SER A 26 5.13 -12.99 3.10
C SER A 26 4.26 -12.40 1.99
N LEU A 27 2.95 -12.26 2.24
CA LEU A 27 1.98 -11.70 1.33
C LEU A 27 1.87 -10.19 1.56
N HIS A 28 2.00 -9.42 0.49
CA HIS A 28 1.72 -7.98 0.48
C HIS A 28 0.68 -7.66 -0.56
N GLY A 29 -0.25 -6.77 -0.23
CA GLY A 29 -1.28 -6.36 -1.17
C GLY A 29 -1.72 -4.93 -0.98
N ILE A 30 -2.33 -4.41 -2.03
CA ILE A 30 -3.00 -3.13 -2.06
C ILE A 30 -4.41 -3.33 -2.61
N ILE A 31 -5.39 -2.77 -1.91
CA ILE A 31 -6.81 -2.82 -2.27
C ILE A 31 -7.27 -1.39 -2.48
N THR A 32 -7.85 -1.13 -3.65
CA THR A 32 -8.49 0.14 -4.00
C THR A 32 -9.96 -0.10 -4.35
N ASP A 33 -10.71 0.97 -4.60
CA ASP A 33 -12.10 0.87 -5.03
C ASP A 33 -12.28 0.10 -6.35
N GLY A 34 -11.26 0.10 -7.22
CA GLY A 34 -11.33 -0.49 -8.57
C GLY A 34 -10.70 -1.86 -8.70
N ALA A 35 -9.66 -2.15 -7.92
CA ALA A 35 -8.84 -3.34 -8.09
C ALA A 35 -8.15 -3.75 -6.80
N ASN A 36 -7.74 -5.01 -6.75
CA ASN A 36 -6.77 -5.48 -5.78
C ASN A 36 -5.53 -6.04 -6.51
N LEU A 37 -4.39 -5.86 -5.87
CA LEU A 37 -3.13 -6.43 -6.27
C LEU A 37 -2.50 -7.11 -5.07
N LYS A 38 -2.06 -8.34 -5.24
CA LYS A 38 -1.38 -9.14 -4.23
C LYS A 38 -0.08 -9.68 -4.82
N GLN A 39 0.97 -9.60 -4.02
CA GLN A 39 2.27 -10.21 -4.29
C GLN A 39 2.58 -11.21 -3.18
N SER A 40 3.10 -12.37 -3.56
CA SER A 40 3.59 -13.39 -2.62
C SER A 40 4.93 -13.96 -3.10
N LEU A 41 5.61 -14.70 -2.22
CA LEU A 41 6.84 -15.41 -2.60
C LEU A 41 6.59 -16.60 -3.55
N VAL A 42 5.36 -17.12 -3.58
CA VAL A 42 4.97 -18.30 -4.39
C VAL A 42 4.45 -17.86 -5.76
N CYS A 43 3.52 -16.90 -5.76
CA CYS A 43 2.99 -16.26 -6.96
C CYS A 43 3.46 -14.81 -6.99
N ARG A 44 4.28 -14.48 -8.00
CA ARG A 44 4.95 -13.17 -8.15
C ARG A 44 3.94 -12.02 -8.20
N MET A 45 2.79 -12.20 -8.84
CA MET A 45 1.73 -11.21 -8.87
C MET A 45 0.36 -11.85 -9.13
N GLU A 46 -0.62 -11.51 -8.32
CA GLU A 46 -2.03 -11.88 -8.43
C GLU A 46 -2.86 -10.59 -8.46
N TYR A 47 -3.76 -10.46 -9.43
CA TYR A 47 -4.64 -9.29 -9.57
C TYR A 47 -6.11 -9.70 -9.56
N GLY A 48 -6.94 -8.90 -8.90
CA GLY A 48 -8.39 -9.05 -8.87
C GLY A 48 -9.08 -7.78 -9.34
N LYS A 49 -9.91 -7.91 -10.39
CA LYS A 49 -10.78 -6.84 -10.87
C LYS A 49 -11.99 -6.74 -9.93
N LEU A 50 -12.20 -5.58 -9.32
CA LEU A 50 -13.39 -5.30 -8.50
C LEU A 50 -14.45 -4.53 -9.29
N VAL A 51 -14.04 -3.82 -10.34
CA VAL A 51 -14.91 -3.07 -11.25
C VAL A 51 -14.57 -3.42 -12.70
N ASP A 52 -15.56 -3.40 -13.58
CA ASP A 52 -15.37 -3.58 -15.01
C ASP A 52 -14.61 -2.36 -15.61
N HIS A 53 -13.68 -2.63 -16.53
CA HIS A 53 -12.88 -1.64 -17.26
C HIS A 53 -11.74 -0.93 -16.49
N VAL A 54 -11.06 -1.62 -15.58
CA VAL A 54 -9.76 -1.15 -15.07
C VAL A 54 -8.68 -1.35 -16.15
N PRO A 55 -7.99 -0.30 -16.62
CA PRO A 55 -6.92 -0.43 -17.61
C PRO A 55 -5.72 -1.17 -17.02
N ASP A 56 -5.01 -1.94 -17.84
CA ASP A 56 -3.87 -2.75 -17.37
C ASP A 56 -2.76 -1.87 -16.74
N SER A 57 -2.57 -0.64 -17.25
CA SER A 57 -1.63 0.34 -16.70
C SER A 57 -1.93 0.73 -15.25
N HIS A 58 -3.18 0.56 -14.78
CA HIS A 58 -3.53 0.81 -13.39
C HIS A 58 -2.86 -0.21 -12.45
N TYR A 59 -2.69 -1.47 -12.91
CA TYR A 59 -2.02 -2.49 -12.10
C TYR A 59 -0.52 -2.22 -11.98
N ASP A 60 0.12 -1.67 -13.02
CA ASP A 60 1.51 -1.22 -12.95
C ASP A 60 1.69 -0.10 -11.92
N GLU A 61 0.74 0.85 -11.88
CA GLU A 61 0.73 1.91 -10.87
C GLU A 61 0.56 1.35 -9.44
N LEU A 62 -0.34 0.37 -9.26
CA LEU A 62 -0.55 -0.28 -7.98
C LEU A 62 0.68 -1.08 -7.54
N GLU A 63 1.36 -1.76 -8.45
CA GLU A 63 2.61 -2.48 -8.17
C GLU A 63 3.69 -1.50 -7.71
N ALA A 64 3.90 -0.41 -8.46
CA ALA A 64 4.89 0.61 -8.11
C ALA A 64 4.61 1.22 -6.73
N ARG A 65 3.34 1.48 -6.39
CA ARG A 65 2.93 2.03 -5.09
C ARG A 65 3.12 1.01 -3.97
N LEU A 66 2.79 -0.26 -4.19
CA LEU A 66 2.99 -1.33 -3.21
C LEU A 66 4.50 -1.50 -2.87
N LEU A 67 5.36 -1.48 -3.89
CA LEU A 67 6.81 -1.54 -3.72
C LEU A 67 7.37 -0.31 -2.99
N ALA A 68 6.85 0.88 -3.31
CA ALA A 68 7.24 2.11 -2.62
C ALA A 68 6.89 2.06 -1.13
N TRP A 69 5.69 1.55 -0.78
CA TRP A 69 5.28 1.37 0.61
C TRP A 69 6.15 0.37 1.36
N ASP A 70 6.47 -0.78 0.75
CA ASP A 70 7.35 -1.79 1.36
C ASP A 70 8.74 -1.22 1.63
N ARG A 71 9.33 -0.53 0.65
CA ARG A 71 10.64 0.09 0.81
C ARG A 71 10.66 1.19 1.87
N LEU A 72 9.64 2.04 1.88
CA LEU A 72 9.50 3.10 2.88
C LEU A 72 9.40 2.51 4.28
N ALA A 73 8.57 1.48 4.47
CA ALA A 73 8.45 0.79 5.75
C ALA A 73 9.79 0.18 6.20
N PHE A 74 10.49 -0.50 5.29
CA PHE A 74 11.82 -1.05 5.56
C PHE A 74 12.83 0.03 5.99
N ASP A 75 12.90 1.14 5.25
CA ASP A 75 13.85 2.22 5.52
C ASP A 75 13.53 2.93 6.85
N LEU A 76 12.26 3.14 7.17
CA LEU A 76 11.83 3.75 8.44
C LEU A 76 12.18 2.87 9.64
N ILE A 77 11.96 1.56 9.54
CA ILE A 77 12.32 0.59 10.59
C ILE A 77 13.84 0.54 10.74
N ARG A 78 14.57 0.36 9.64
CA ARG A 78 16.04 0.22 9.65
C ARG A 78 16.74 1.43 10.24
N GLN A 79 16.23 2.64 9.96
CA GLN A 79 16.83 3.89 10.42
C GLN A 79 16.24 4.38 11.75
N ASN A 80 15.35 3.60 12.38
CA ASN A 80 14.61 3.97 13.58
C ASN A 80 13.90 5.34 13.48
N ARG A 81 13.50 5.74 12.27
CA ARG A 81 12.86 7.04 11.99
C ARG A 81 11.36 7.07 12.26
N TRP A 82 10.83 5.94 12.73
CA TRP A 82 9.44 5.82 13.18
C TRP A 82 9.27 6.30 14.63
N ALA A 83 10.35 6.33 15.42
CA ALA A 83 10.36 6.81 16.79
C ALA A 83 10.84 8.28 16.84
N PRO A 84 10.19 9.16 17.63
CA PRO A 84 10.59 10.56 17.79
C PRO A 84 11.90 10.72 18.58
#